data_AF-A0A2A3EV66-F1
#
_entry.id   AF-A0A2A3EV66-F1
#
_cell.length_a   1.000
_cell.length_b   1.000
_cell.length_c   1.000
_cell.angle_alpha   90.00
_cell.angle_beta   90.00
_cell.angle_gamma   90.00
#
_symmetry.space_group_name_H-M   'P 1'
#
loop_
_entity.id
_entity.type
_entity.pdbx_description
1 polymer ?
#
loop_
_entity_poly.entity_id
_entity_poly.type
_entity_poly.pdbx_seq_one_letter_code
_entity_poly.pdbx_strand_id
1 'polypeptide(L)'
;MRSAWPDLAVRADDPKEKPYGDVEYADPGYQDDGKKRYPIDTKEHVKAAWSYIHQKANAAKYTAEELAKIEARIVAAAKKLGVEIQSESE
;
A
#
# COMPACT_ATOMS: atom_id res chain seq x y z
N MET A 1 47.02 -4.36 31.31
CA MET A 1 45.84 -3.85 32.04
C MET A 1 44.69 -3.69 31.06
N ARG A 2 43.52 -4.25 31.41
CA ARG A 2 42.14 -3.82 31.12
C ARG A 2 41.70 -3.56 29.65
N SER A 3 40.75 -4.40 29.24
CA SER A 3 39.61 -4.21 28.33
C SER A 3 39.49 -2.93 27.51
N ALA A 4 39.30 -3.13 26.20
CA ALA A 4 38.28 -2.40 25.46
C ALA A 4 37.63 -3.37 24.46
N TRP A 5 36.35 -3.68 24.68
CA TRP A 5 35.50 -4.37 23.72
C TRP A 5 35.19 -3.41 22.56
N PRO A 6 35.10 -3.89 21.30
CA PRO A 6 34.69 -3.03 20.20
C PRO A 6 33.21 -2.64 20.36
N ASP A 7 32.95 -1.34 20.26
CA ASP A 7 31.62 -0.72 20.25
C ASP A 7 30.67 -1.43 19.28
N LEU A 8 29.73 -2.19 19.86
CA LEU A 8 28.45 -2.55 19.27
C LEU A 8 27.59 -1.29 19.21
N ALA A 9 27.90 -0.38 18.28
CA ALA A 9 26.97 0.67 17.88
C ALA A 9 25.92 0.06 16.95
N VAL A 10 24.83 -0.38 17.59
CA VAL A 10 23.43 -0.39 17.12
C VAL A 10 23.23 -0.31 15.60
N ARG A 11 22.90 -1.46 15.01
CA ARG A 11 22.11 -1.57 13.77
C ARG A 11 20.71 -0.99 14.01
N ALA A 12 20.44 0.18 13.47
CA ALA A 12 19.12 0.71 13.15
C ALA A 12 19.41 1.79 12.09
N ASP A 13 19.07 1.66 10.82
CA ASP A 13 17.86 1.12 10.20
C ASP A 13 18.26 0.27 8.99
N ASP A 14 17.92 -1.02 9.00
CA ASP A 14 17.75 -1.76 7.75
C ASP A 14 16.39 -1.29 7.17
N PRO A 15 16.32 -0.48 6.11
CA PRO A 15 15.04 -0.19 5.47
C PRO A 15 14.58 -1.51 4.90
N LYS A 16 13.60 -2.15 5.56
CA LYS A 16 12.89 -3.30 5.00
C LYS A 16 12.51 -2.90 3.58
N GLU A 17 13.20 -3.49 2.61
CA GLU A 17 13.03 -3.15 1.20
C GLU A 17 11.55 -3.27 0.90
N LYS A 18 10.88 -2.12 0.75
CA LYS A 18 9.50 -2.10 0.31
C LYS A 18 9.55 -2.84 -1.02
N PRO A 19 8.70 -3.86 -1.27
CA PRO A 19 8.81 -4.69 -2.47
C PRO A 19 8.71 -3.87 -3.79
N TYR A 20 8.34 -2.59 -3.71
CA TYR A 20 8.21 -1.67 -4.83
C TYR A 20 8.95 -0.32 -4.64
N GLY A 21 9.75 -0.10 -3.58
CA GLY A 21 10.35 1.22 -3.31
C GLY A 21 9.35 2.29 -2.82
N ASP A 22 9.58 3.57 -3.14
CA ASP A 22 8.66 4.69 -2.82
C ASP A 22 7.59 4.85 -3.92
N VAL A 23 6.61 3.95 -3.91
CA VAL A 23 5.42 4.05 -4.78
C VAL A 23 4.23 4.64 -4.04
N GLU A 24 3.31 5.25 -4.79
CA GLU A 24 2.03 5.69 -4.24
C GLU A 24 1.13 4.47 -3.95
N TYR A 25 0.45 4.51 -2.81
CA TYR A 25 -0.44 3.45 -2.35
C TYR A 25 -1.84 4.01 -2.09
N ALA A 26 -2.88 3.26 -2.45
CA ALA A 26 -4.25 3.64 -2.15
C ALA A 26 -4.55 3.52 -0.65
N ASP A 27 -4.12 2.43 -0.02
CA ASP A 27 -4.17 2.26 1.43
C ASP A 27 -2.88 2.80 2.08
N PRO A 28 -2.94 3.88 2.88
CA PRO A 28 -1.78 4.42 3.57
C PRO A 28 -1.36 3.61 4.82
N GLY A 29 -2.12 2.59 5.20
CA GLY A 29 -1.91 1.79 6.42
C GLY A 29 -3.11 1.76 7.35
N TYR A 30 -4.34 1.64 6.83
CA TYR A 30 -5.58 1.64 7.62
C TYR A 30 -5.75 0.40 8.50
N GLN A 31 -5.19 -0.75 8.10
CA GLN A 31 -5.25 -1.95 8.93
C GLN A 31 -4.32 -1.84 10.15
N ASP A 32 -4.59 -2.64 11.19
CA ASP A 32 -3.84 -2.65 12.46
C ASP A 32 -2.32 -2.83 12.31
N ASP A 33 -1.86 -3.44 11.22
CA ASP A 33 -0.43 -3.64 10.97
C ASP A 33 0.28 -2.43 10.35
N GLY A 34 -0.44 -1.35 10.07
CA GLY A 34 0.08 -0.10 9.52
C GLY A 34 0.73 -0.24 8.14
N LYS A 35 0.57 -1.38 7.45
CA LYS A 35 1.21 -1.62 6.16
C LYS A 35 0.46 -0.92 5.05
N LYS A 36 1.19 -0.19 4.21
CA LYS A 36 0.65 0.35 2.96
C LYS A 36 0.29 -0.79 2.01
N ARG A 37 -0.87 -0.68 1.35
CA ARG A 37 -1.40 -1.69 0.41
C ARG A 37 -1.93 -1.04 -0.85
N TYR A 38 -2.07 -1.85 -1.89
CA TYR A 38 -2.59 -1.44 -3.19
C TYR A 38 -1.72 -0.36 -3.84
N PRO A 39 -0.54 -0.72 -4.37
CA PRO A 39 0.24 0.23 -5.17
C PRO A 39 -0.61 0.73 -6.34
N ILE A 40 -0.40 1.98 -6.76
CA ILE A 40 -1.19 2.67 -7.78
C ILE A 40 -0.33 3.51 -8.74
N ASP A 41 0.96 3.23 -8.80
CA ASP A 41 1.96 3.91 -9.64
C ASP A 41 1.99 3.40 -11.10
N THR A 42 1.60 2.15 -11.34
CA THR A 42 1.55 1.56 -12.69
C THR A 42 0.16 1.10 -13.08
N LYS A 43 -0.05 0.87 -14.38
CA LYS A 43 -1.34 0.41 -14.91
C LYS A 43 -1.71 -0.97 -14.36
N GLU A 44 -0.72 -1.84 -14.27
CA GLU A 44 -0.82 -3.20 -13.72
C GLU A 44 -1.19 -3.15 -12.24
N HIS A 45 -0.52 -2.28 -11.47
CA HIS A 45 -0.81 -2.10 -10.05
C HIS A 45 -2.23 -1.56 -9.82
N VAL A 46 -2.68 -0.59 -10.60
CA VAL A 46 -4.05 -0.07 -10.50
C VAL A 46 -5.10 -1.16 -10.79
N LYS A 47 -4.93 -1.95 -11.85
CA LYS A 47 -5.87 -3.05 -12.17
C LYS A 47 -5.89 -4.10 -11.06
N ALA A 48 -4.72 -4.49 -10.57
CA ALA A 48 -4.60 -5.46 -9.48
C ALA A 48 -5.22 -4.93 -8.18
N ALA A 49 -4.92 -3.68 -7.82
CA ALA A 49 -5.49 -2.99 -6.66
C ALA A 49 -7.02 -2.98 -6.71
N TRP A 50 -7.59 -2.60 -7.85
CA TRP A 50 -9.04 -2.58 -8.06
C TRP A 50 -9.66 -3.98 -7.90
N SER A 51 -9.05 -5.00 -8.49
CA SER A 51 -9.53 -6.38 -8.35
C SER A 51 -9.43 -6.89 -6.91
N TYR A 52 -8.33 -6.61 -6.21
CA TYR A 52 -8.11 -7.11 -4.85
C TYR A 52 -9.00 -6.43 -3.82
N ILE A 53 -9.25 -5.12 -3.92
CA ILE A 53 -10.07 -4.41 -2.94
C ILE A 53 -11.53 -4.90 -2.97
N HIS A 54 -12.05 -5.29 -4.14
CA HIS A 54 -13.40 -5.87 -4.29
C HIS A 54 -13.52 -7.34 -3.89
N GLN A 55 -12.41 -8.02 -3.55
CA GLN A 55 -12.51 -9.35 -2.96
C GLN A 55 -13.07 -9.23 -1.54
N LYS A 56 -14.19 -9.92 -1.26
CA LYS A 56 -14.90 -9.87 0.02
C LYS A 56 -13.99 -9.95 1.26
N ALA A 57 -13.00 -10.84 1.24
CA ALA A 57 -12.07 -11.03 2.37
C ALA A 57 -11.10 -9.85 2.58
N ASN A 58 -10.81 -9.07 1.54
CA ASN A 58 -9.98 -7.88 1.63
C ASN A 58 -10.83 -6.66 2.00
N ALA A 59 -11.97 -6.46 1.34
CA ALA A 59 -12.92 -5.39 1.66
C ALA A 59 -13.36 -5.42 3.13
N ALA A 60 -13.62 -6.62 3.67
CA ALA A 60 -14.04 -6.80 5.07
C ALA A 60 -13.01 -6.37 6.12
N LYS A 61 -11.78 -6.03 5.73
CA LYS A 61 -10.73 -5.52 6.65
C LYS A 61 -10.78 -4.01 6.85
N TYR A 62 -11.68 -3.33 6.17
CA TYR A 62 -11.80 -1.88 6.20
C TYR A 62 -13.19 -1.47 6.65
N THR A 63 -13.28 -0.30 7.28
CA THR A 63 -14.55 0.39 7.43
C THR A 63 -15.06 0.87 6.06
N ALA A 64 -16.35 1.16 5.95
CA ALA A 64 -16.93 1.69 4.72
C ALA A 64 -16.24 3.00 4.27
N GLU A 65 -15.86 3.86 5.21
CA GLU A 65 -15.15 5.10 4.92
C GLU A 65 -13.74 4.89 4.38
N GLU A 66 -13.00 3.93 4.95
CA GLU A 66 -11.65 3.58 4.48
C GLU A 66 -11.69 2.91 3.11
N LEU A 67 -12.66 2.01 2.91
CA LEU A 67 -12.89 1.34 1.63
C LEU A 67 -13.15 2.36 0.52
N ALA A 68 -14.08 3.30 0.75
CA ALA A 68 -14.38 4.38 -0.19
C ALA A 68 -13.15 5.27 -0.50
N LYS A 69 -12.32 5.56 0.52
CA LYS A 69 -11.08 6.33 0.32
C LYS A 69 -10.05 5.57 -0.53
N ILE A 70 -9.90 4.26 -0.30
CA ILE A 70 -9.01 3.39 -1.08
C ILE A 70 -9.49 3.35 -2.54
N GLU A 71 -10.77 3.06 -2.77
CA GLU A 71 -11.37 3.01 -4.10
C GLU A 71 -11.22 4.33 -4.86
N ALA A 72 -11.52 5.46 -4.21
CA ALA A 72 -11.37 6.78 -4.82
C ALA A 72 -9.93 7.06 -5.29
N ARG A 73 -8.93 6.62 -4.51
CA ARG A 73 -7.51 6.75 -4.89
C ARG A 73 -7.15 5.86 -6.08
N ILE A 74 -7.65 4.62 -6.11
CA ILE A 74 -7.43 3.71 -7.25
C ILE A 74 -8.08 4.29 -8.52
N VAL A 75 -9.30 4.81 -8.44
CA VAL A 75 -10.00 5.47 -9.56
C VAL A 75 -9.24 6.70 -10.04
N ALA A 76 -8.73 7.53 -9.14
CA ALA A 76 -7.93 8.69 -9.50
C ALA A 76 -6.64 8.29 -10.25
N ALA A 77 -5.95 7.25 -9.78
CA ALA A 77 -4.77 6.72 -10.46
C ALA A 77 -5.11 6.11 -11.82
N ALA A 78 -6.21 5.36 -11.93
CA ALA A 78 -6.70 4.82 -13.19
C ALA A 78 -6.92 5.92 -14.23
N LYS A 79 -7.58 7.02 -13.85
CA LYS A 79 -7.77 8.20 -14.72
C LYS A 79 -6.45 8.82 -15.15
N LYS A 80 -5.51 9.03 -14.22
CA LYS A 80 -4.18 9.58 -14.52
C LYS A 80 -3.38 8.71 -15.50
N LEU A 81 -3.49 7.39 -15.36
CA LEU A 81 -2.75 6.42 -16.17
C LEU A 81 -3.47 6.00 -17.45
N GLY A 82 -4.71 6.46 -17.68
CA GLY A 82 -5.54 6.03 -18.80
C GLY A 82 -5.86 4.53 -18.75
N VAL A 83 -6.17 4.02 -17.56
CA VAL A 83 -6.59 2.63 -17.33
C VAL A 83 -8.11 2.61 -17.17
N GLU A 84 -8.75 1.76 -17.95
CA GLU A 84 -10.16 1.44 -17.74
C GLU A 84 -10.28 0.40 -16.63
N ILE A 85 -11.04 0.76 -15.59
CA ILE A 85 -11.45 -0.13 -14.51
C ILE A 85 -12.98 -0.09 -14.45
N GLN A 86 -13.61 -1.22 -14.12
CA GLN A 86 -15.05 -1.25 -13.90
C GLN A 86 -15.34 -0.58 -12.56
N SER A 87 -15.51 0.75 -12.58
CA SER A 87 -16.15 1.45 -11.47
C SER A 87 -17.61 0.99 -11.42
N GLU A 88 -18.05 0.38 -10.32
CA GLU A 88 -19.48 0.23 -10.06
C GLU A 88 -20.09 1.62 -10.20
N SER A 89 -20.88 1.77 -11.25
CA SER A 89 -21.56 3.00 -11.62
C SER A 89 -22.98 2.79 -11.12
N GLU A 90 -23.29 3.31 -9.94
CA GLU A 90 -24.68 3.56 -9.51
C GLU A 90 -25.08 4.99 -9.86
#